data_AF-A0A937ZLE7-F1
#
_entry.id   AF-A0A937ZLE7-F1
#
_cell.length_a   1.000
_cell.length_b   1.000
_cell.length_c   1.000
_cell.angle_alpha   90.00
_cell.angle_beta   90.00
_cell.angle_gamma   90.00
#
_symmetry.space_group_name_H-M   'P 1'
#
loop_
_entity.id
_entity.type
_entity.pdbx_description
1 polymer ?
#
loop_
_entity_poly.entity_id
_entity_poly.type
_entity_poly.pdbx_seq_one_letter_code
_entity_poly.pdbx_strand_id
1 'polypeptide(L)' 'VVVGDSLGTDIAGARRSGFASALVCGGIHAEVLGIAAGALPAPERLAALARDYGVAPDWALASFVW' A
#
# COMPACT_ATOMS: atom_id res chain seq x y z
N VAL A 1 -10.50 8.50 -5.09
CA VAL A 1 -9.45 7.76 -4.36
C VAL A 1 -9.42 6.35 -4.92
N VAL A 2 -8.22 5.81 -5.20
CA VAL A 2 -8.02 4.41 -5.58
C VAL A 2 -7.62 3.62 -4.34
N VAL A 3 -8.28 2.50 -4.08
CA VAL A 3 -7.95 1.60 -2.95
C VAL A 3 -7.51 0.28 -3.55
N GLY A 4 -6.36 -0.22 -3.13
CA GLY A 4 -5.80 -1.47 -3.64
C GLY A 4 -4.64 -1.95 -2.79
N ASP A 5 -4.18 -3.17 -3.02
CA ASP A 5 -3.11 -3.80 -2.23
C ASP A 5 -1.78 -3.89 -2.98
N SER A 6 -1.72 -3.42 -4.23
CA SER A 6 -0.52 -3.49 -5.05
C SER A 6 0.07 -2.12 -5.36
N LEU A 7 1.33 -1.91 -4.93
CA LEU A 7 2.11 -0.72 -5.29
C LEU A 7 2.34 -0.59 -6.81
N GLY A 8 2.66 -1.69 -7.49
CA GLY A 8 3.01 -1.68 -8.92
C GLY A 8 1.83 -1.48 -9.87
N THR A 9 0.61 -1.80 -9.43
CA THR A 9 -0.60 -1.65 -10.25
C THR A 9 -1.47 -0.52 -9.75
N ASP A 10 -2.01 -0.64 -8.54
CA ASP A 10 -3.08 0.24 -8.05
C ASP A 10 -2.52 1.60 -7.68
N ILE A 11 -1.47 1.63 -6.87
CA ILE A 11 -0.86 2.88 -6.40
C ILE A 11 -0.11 3.57 -7.53
N ALA A 12 0.68 2.82 -8.32
CA ALA A 12 1.34 3.37 -9.50
C ALA A 12 0.33 3.87 -10.55
N GLY A 13 -0.78 3.16 -10.74
CA GLY A 13 -1.89 3.57 -11.61
C GLY A 13 -2.56 4.85 -11.12
N ALA A 14 -2.86 4.94 -9.83
CA ALA A 14 -3.44 6.13 -9.21
C ALA A 14 -2.55 7.36 -9.38
N ARG A 15 -1.24 7.22 -9.11
CA ARG A 15 -0.26 8.30 -9.31
C ARG A 15 -0.20 8.77 -10.76
N ARG A 16 -0.17 7.86 -11.74
CA ARG A 16 -0.16 8.21 -13.17
C ARG A 16 -1.44 8.92 -13.61
N SER A 17 -2.56 8.59 -12.98
CA SER A 17 -3.89 9.14 -13.30
C SER A 17 -4.25 10.37 -12.47
N GLY A 18 -3.38 10.83 -11.57
CA GLY A 18 -3.63 12.02 -10.73
C GLY A 18 -4.66 11.80 -9.62
N PHE A 19 -4.89 10.56 -9.19
CA PHE A 19 -5.79 10.24 -8.08
C PHE A 19 -5.00 9.98 -6.79
N ALA A 20 -5.56 10.41 -5.66
CA ALA A 20 -5.11 9.96 -4.36
C ALA A 20 -5.38 8.44 -4.18
N SER A 21 -4.58 7.79 -3.35
CA SER A 21 -4.45 6.34 -3.28
C SER A 21 -4.30 5.83 -1.83
N ALA A 22 -4.92 4.70 -1.53
CA ALA A 22 -4.78 4.02 -0.24
C ALA A 22 -4.32 2.58 -0.47
N LEU A 23 -3.20 2.21 0.17
CA LEU A 23 -2.66 0.86 0.13
C LEU A 23 -3.28 0.01 1.23
N VAL A 24 -3.89 -1.13 0.88
CA VAL A 24 -4.33 -2.16 1.82
C VAL A 24 -3.14 -3.05 2.16
N CYS A 25 -2.51 -2.82 3.30
CA CYS A 25 -1.27 -3.50 3.72
C CYS A 25 -1.47 -5.01 3.94
N GLY A 26 -2.67 -5.42 4.36
CA GLY A 26 -3.00 -6.84 4.56
C GLY A 26 -3.18 -7.68 3.30
N GLY A 27 -2.97 -7.13 2.10
CA GLY A 27 -3.03 -7.87 0.83
C GLY A 27 -1.69 -8.46 0.40
N ILE A 28 -1.35 -8.43 -0.89
CA ILE A 28 -0.19 -9.14 -1.46
C ILE A 28 1.17 -8.79 -0.83
N HIS A 29 1.31 -7.60 -0.23
CA HIS A 29 2.57 -7.16 0.40
C HIS A 29 2.69 -7.53 1.88
N ALA A 30 1.69 -8.19 2.48
CA ALA A 30 1.66 -8.45 3.92
C ALA A 30 2.89 -9.21 4.43
N GLU A 31 3.35 -10.23 3.70
CA GLU A 31 4.54 -11.01 4.06
C GLU A 31 5.82 -10.16 4.01
N VAL A 32 6.01 -9.39 2.93
CA VAL A 32 7.16 -8.49 2.77
C VAL A 32 7.17 -7.40 3.83
N LEU A 33 5.99 -6.90 4.18
CA LEU A 33 5.77 -5.93 5.25
C LEU A 33 5.94 -6.56 6.65
N GLY A 34 5.97 -7.89 6.76
CA GLY A 34 6.16 -8.62 8.01
C GLY A 34 4.99 -8.44 8.98
N ILE A 35 3.76 -8.37 8.47
CA ILE A 35 2.55 -8.14 9.26
C ILE A 35 1.59 -9.32 9.19
N ALA A 36 0.84 -9.52 10.27
CA ALA A 36 -0.33 -10.40 10.25
C ALA A 36 -1.48 -9.74 9.46
N ALA A 37 -2.44 -10.55 9.01
CA ALA A 37 -3.65 -10.06 8.35
C ALA A 37 -4.38 -9.04 9.25
N GLY A 38 -4.69 -7.86 8.71
CA GLY A 38 -5.39 -6.80 9.43
C GLY A 38 -4.52 -5.95 10.37
N ALA A 39 -3.19 -6.06 10.32
CA ALA A 39 -2.27 -5.17 11.03
C ALA A 39 -1.66 -4.11 10.10
N LEU A 40 -1.21 -2.99 10.67
CA LEU A 40 -0.37 -2.02 9.95
C LEU A 40 1.11 -2.36 10.10
N PRO A 41 1.94 -2.11 9.08
CA PRO A 41 3.38 -2.29 9.17
C PRO A 41 4.04 -1.19 9.98
N ALA A 42 5.28 -1.46 10.42
CA ALA A 42 6.17 -0.40 10.88
C ALA A 42 6.35 0.64 9.74
N PRO A 43 6.29 1.96 10.03
CA PRO A 43 6.41 3.00 9.02
C PRO A 43 7.65 2.87 8.13
N GLU A 44 8.77 2.43 8.71
CA GLU A 44 10.05 2.28 8.02
C GLU A 44 10.01 1.15 6.98
N ARG A 45 9.27 0.07 7.26
CA ARG A 45 9.10 -1.05 6.32
C ARG A 45 8.22 -0.64 5.14
N LEU A 46 7.15 0.10 5.40
CA LEU A 46 6.30 0.64 4.33
C LEU A 46 7.07 1.66 3.46
N ALA A 47 7.86 2.54 4.09
CA ALA A 47 8.68 3.51 3.37
C ALA A 47 9.77 2.83 2.53
N ALA A 48 10.40 1.77 3.05
CA ALA A 48 11.36 0.98 2.28
C ALA A 48 10.70 0.33 1.05
N LEU A 49 9.54 -0.32 1.24
CA LEU A 49 8.81 -0.94 0.14
C LEU A 49 8.36 0.09 -0.92
N ALA A 50 7.83 1.23 -0.48
CA ALA A 50 7.43 2.32 -1.38
C ALA A 50 8.63 2.84 -2.21
N ARG A 51 9.81 2.95 -1.57
CA ARG A 51 11.05 3.34 -2.24
C ARG A 51 11.49 2.32 -3.28
N ASP A 52 11.37 1.03 -2.99
CA ASP A 52 11.71 -0.05 -3.94
C ASP A 52 10.81 -0.03 -5.19
N TYR A 53 9.53 0.35 -5.05
CA TYR A 53 8.61 0.53 -6.16
C TYR A 53 8.67 1.92 -6.82
N GLY A 54 9.39 2.89 -6.23
CA GLY A 54 9.42 4.27 -6.71
C GLY A 54 8.06 5.00 -6.63
N VAL A 55 7.13 4.49 -5.82
CA VAL A 55 5.79 5.05 -5.64
C VAL A 55 5.35 4.90 -4.19
N ALA A 56 4.68 5.92 -3.65
CA ALA A 56 4.12 5.91 -2.30
C ALA A 56 2.61 6.14 -2.35
N PRO A 57 1.82 5.44 -1.51
CA PRO A 57 0.40 5.73 -1.34
C PRO A 57 0.19 6.98 -0.46
N ASP A 58 -0.98 7.59 -0.53
CA ASP A 58 -1.37 8.71 0.35
C ASP A 58 -1.81 8.21 1.74
N TRP A 59 -2.39 7.01 1.79
CA TRP A 59 -2.81 6.35 3.02
C TRP A 59 -2.43 4.87 3.05
N ALA A 60 -2.24 4.34 4.25
CA ALA A 60 -2.08 2.92 4.50
C ALA A 60 -3.25 2.42 5.36
N LEU A 61 -3.88 1.34 4.92
CA LEU A 61 -5.02 0.70 5.57
C LEU A 61 -4.61 -0.72 5.99
N ALA A 62 -4.96 -1.12 7.21
CA ALA A 62 -4.70 -2.48 7.65
C ALA A 62 -5.56 -3.50 6.89
N SER A 63 -6.83 -3.15 6.68
CA SER A 63 -7.82 -3.90 5.92
C SER A 63 -8.86 -2.95 5.33
N PHE A 64 -9.58 -3.41 4.30
CA PHE A 64 -10.75 -2.74 3.76
C PHE A 64 -11.97 -3.62 4.02
N VAL A 65 -12.98 -3.09 4.72
CA VAL A 65 -14.21 -3.81 5.11
C VAL A 65 -15.40 -2.98 4.64
N TRP A 66 -16.43 -3.65 4.11
CA TRP A 66 -17.64 -3.06 3.54
C TRP A 66 -18.88 -3.76 4.07
#